data_AF-A0A941FMT6-F1
#
_entry.id   AF-A0A941FMT6-F1
#
_cell.length_a   1.000
_cell.length_b   1.000
_cell.length_c   1.000
_cell.angle_alpha   90.00
_cell.angle_beta   90.00
_cell.angle_gamma   90.00
#
_symmetry.space_group_name_H-M   'P 1'
#
loop_
_entity.id
_entity.type
_entity.pdbx_description
1 polymer ?
#
loop_
_entity_poly.entity_id
_entity_poly.type
_entity_poly.pdbx_seq_one_letter_code
_entity_poly.pdbx_strand_id
1 'polypeptide(L)'
;MILGTGVIYFLSRQISRPIQDVANAAVQVREGNYDIHFKEEEEIKEEEIYELIESFKEMTNRLKVMEKLQAELLAGVTHDLKTPVTSISGLIQAVKDDVVKGEQSKEFLDISLKETQRLQGMIEDLLNYNAISAGAFKIRVQKRISIYSSRKSLIAGR
;
A
#
# COMPACT_ATOMS: atom_id res chain seq x y z
N MET A 1 37.19 34.75 28.30
CA MET A 1 36.46 34.74 27.00
C MET A 1 36.77 33.50 26.15
N ILE A 2 38.03 33.12 25.96
CA ILE A 2 38.43 31.96 25.12
C ILE A 2 37.77 30.64 25.55
N LEU A 3 37.67 30.35 26.86
CA LEU A 3 37.00 29.14 27.37
C LEU A 3 35.51 29.09 27.02
N GLY A 4 34.81 30.22 27.10
CA GLY A 4 33.38 30.30 26.77
C GLY A 4 33.13 30.02 25.28
N THR A 5 33.98 30.54 24.39
CA THR A 5 33.89 30.27 22.96
C THR A 5 34.13 28.79 22.63
N GLY A 6 35.05 28.12 23.33
CA GLY A 6 35.30 26.68 23.16
C GLY A 6 34.10 25.82 23.56
N VAL A 7 33.44 26.15 24.68
CA VAL A 7 32.22 25.45 25.14
C VAL A 7 31.07 25.66 24.16
N ILE A 8 30.87 26.89 23.68
CA ILE A 8 29.83 27.20 22.68
C ILE A 8 30.07 26.41 21.39
N TYR A 9 31.32 26.35 20.92
CA TYR A 9 31.66 25.59 19.72
C TYR A 9 31.37 24.09 19.88
N PHE A 10 31.67 23.54 21.06
CA PHE A 10 31.39 22.13 21.39
C PHE A 10 29.88 21.84 21.42
N LEU A 11 29.11 22.62 22.18
CA LEU A 11 27.64 22.46 22.26
C LEU A 11 26.97 22.70 20.90
N SER A 12 27.46 23.68 20.13
CA SER A 12 26.98 23.94 18.78
C SER A 12 27.15 22.73 17.87
N ARG A 13 28.30 22.04 17.94
CA ARG A 13 28.51 20.80 17.16
C ARG A 13 27.65 19.64 17.64
N GLN A 14 27.42 19.51 18.94
CA GLN A 14 26.61 18.44 19.54
C GLN A 14 25.14 18.48 19.06
N ILE A 15 24.59 19.67 18.84
CA ILE A 15 23.20 19.85 18.39
C ILE A 15 23.09 19.97 16.86
N SER A 16 24.02 20.68 16.21
CA SER A 16 23.87 21.00 14.78
C SER A 16 24.09 19.79 13.87
N ARG A 17 24.96 18.85 14.25
CA ARG A 17 25.28 17.68 13.41
C ARG A 17 24.08 16.73 13.24
N PRO A 18 23.42 16.26 14.32
CA PRO A 18 22.28 15.34 14.17
C PRO A 18 21.12 15.96 13.38
N ILE A 19 20.87 17.27 13.54
CA ILE A 19 19.84 17.99 12.77
C ILE A 19 20.19 18.02 11.27
N GLN A 20 21.46 18.26 10.93
CA GLN A 20 21.91 18.19 9.54
C GLN A 20 21.79 16.78 8.97
N ASP A 21 22.07 15.75 9.76
CA ASP A 21 21.91 14.36 9.32
C ASP A 21 20.45 14.03 9.01
N VAL A 22 19.50 14.44 9.87
CA VAL A 22 18.06 14.30 9.59
C VAL A 22 17.64 15.12 8.36
N ALA A 23 18.15 16.35 8.20
CA ALA A 23 17.86 17.17 7.04
C ALA A 23 18.36 16.52 5.74
N ASN A 24 19.57 15.97 5.75
CA ASN A 24 20.15 15.25 4.61
C ASN A 24 19.38 13.95 4.32
N ALA A 25 18.96 13.22 5.37
CA ALA A 25 18.11 12.05 5.22
C ALA A 25 16.74 12.41 4.62
N ALA A 26 16.15 13.53 5.01
CA ALA A 26 14.90 14.02 4.44
C ALA A 26 15.03 14.34 2.94
N VAL A 27 16.19 14.83 2.50
CA VAL A 27 16.49 15.00 1.06
C VAL A 27 16.49 13.66 0.33
N GLN A 28 17.08 12.61 0.92
CA GLN A 28 17.06 11.26 0.34
C GLN A 28 15.64 10.68 0.27
N VAL A 29 14.85 10.85 1.33
CA VAL A 29 13.43 10.43 1.35
C VAL A 29 12.62 11.15 0.27
N ARG A 30 12.88 12.44 0.04
CA ARG A 30 12.25 13.21 -1.05
C ARG A 30 12.58 12.64 -2.42
N GLU A 31 13.76 12.03 -2.59
CA GLU A 31 14.19 11.37 -3.82
C GLU A 31 13.70 9.92 -3.92
N GLY A 32 12.88 9.45 -2.98
CA GLY A 32 12.33 8.10 -2.95
C GLY A 32 13.25 7.06 -2.31
N ASN A 33 14.36 7.48 -1.71
CA ASN A 33 15.23 6.58 -0.97
C ASN A 33 14.84 6.55 0.52
N TYR A 34 14.19 5.47 0.93
CA TYR A 34 13.76 5.25 2.32
C TYR A 34 14.75 4.42 3.13
N ASP A 35 15.88 4.00 2.56
CA ASP A 35 16.90 3.19 3.24
C ASP A 35 17.87 4.06 4.04
N ILE A 36 17.30 4.83 4.97
CA ILE A 36 18.04 5.81 5.77
C ILE A 36 18.76 5.11 6.92
N HIS A 37 20.07 5.28 6.96
CA HIS A 37 20.91 4.82 8.06
C HIS A 37 21.55 6.03 8.74
N PHE A 38 21.25 6.21 10.01
CA PHE A 38 21.98 7.14 10.87
C PHE A 38 23.19 6.43 11.44
N LYS A 39 24.32 7.13 11.62
CA LYS A 39 25.49 6.53 12.28
C LYS A 39 25.11 6.19 13.72
N GLU A 40 25.07 4.91 14.05
CA GLU A 40 24.59 4.38 15.35
C GLU A 40 25.55 4.65 16.53
N GLU A 41 26.59 5.45 16.35
CA GLU A 41 27.76 5.46 17.24
C GLU A 41 27.95 6.73 18.09
N GLU A 42 27.19 7.79 17.86
CA GLU A 42 27.26 9.00 18.72
C GLU A 42 26.13 8.96 19.75
N GLU A 43 26.49 8.87 21.03
CA GLU A 43 25.56 9.00 22.16
C GLU A 43 24.91 10.38 22.11
N ILE A 44 23.67 10.43 21.60
CA ILE A 44 22.89 11.67 21.53
C ILE A 44 22.44 12.00 22.94
N LYS A 45 23.06 13.02 23.52
CA LYS A 45 22.84 13.41 24.92
C LYS A 45 21.56 14.22 25.14
N GLU A 46 21.06 14.88 24.09
CA GLU A 46 19.85 15.69 24.13
C GLU A 46 18.64 14.83 23.79
N GLU A 47 17.70 14.70 24.74
CA GLU A 47 16.53 13.83 24.63
C GLU A 47 15.64 14.21 23.43
N GLU A 48 15.43 15.51 23.19
CA GLU A 48 14.60 16.00 22.09
C GLU A 48 15.18 15.68 20.71
N ILE A 49 16.52 15.65 20.60
CA ILE A 49 17.20 15.28 19.35
C ILE A 49 17.10 13.78 19.11
N TYR A 50 17.21 12.99 20.19
CA TYR A 50 17.01 11.55 20.12
C TYR A 50 15.58 11.21 19.69
N GLU A 51 14.57 11.82 20.30
CA GLU A 51 13.16 11.62 19.96
C GLU A 51 12.86 12.02 18.51
N LEU A 52 13.44 13.12 18.01
CA LEU A 52 13.32 13.53 16.61
C LEU A 52 13.86 12.45 15.66
N ILE A 53 15.04 11.89 15.95
CA ILE A 53 15.67 10.88 15.11
C ILE A 53 14.88 9.57 15.14
N GLU A 54 14.44 9.12 16.31
CA GLU A 54 13.62 7.92 16.43
C GLU A 54 12.27 8.07 15.71
N SER A 55 11.60 9.21 15.89
CA SER A 55 10.35 9.52 15.17
C SER A 55 10.56 9.55 13.65
N PHE A 56 11.68 10.13 13.19
CA PHE A 56 12.02 10.16 11.77
C PHE A 56 12.30 8.76 11.23
N LYS A 57 13.10 7.94 11.92
CA LYS A 57 13.38 6.55 11.56
C LYS A 57 12.10 5.71 11.47
N GLU A 58 11.19 5.88 12.43
CA GLU A 58 9.91 5.18 12.43
C GLU A 58 9.08 5.59 11.20
N MET A 59 8.98 6.89 10.92
CA MET A 59 8.30 7.40 9.73
C MET A 59 8.90 6.84 8.45
N THR A 60 10.23 6.86 8.27
CA THR A 60 10.88 6.34 7.07
C THR A 60 10.70 4.84 6.90
N ASN A 61 10.75 4.08 7.99
CA ASN A 61 10.47 2.64 7.95
C ASN A 61 9.03 2.35 7.55
N ARG A 62 8.05 3.10 8.07
CA ARG A 62 6.64 2.99 7.65
C ARG A 62 6.48 3.29 6.16
N LEU A 63 7.12 4.35 5.65
CA LEU A 63 7.11 4.68 4.22
C LEU A 63 7.72 3.57 3.37
N LYS A 64 8.89 3.02 3.77
CA LYS A 64 9.55 1.90 3.09
C LYS A 64 8.64 0.68 2.97
N VAL A 65 7.94 0.34 4.05
CA VAL A 65 6.99 -0.78 4.07
C VAL A 65 5.78 -0.48 3.17
N MET A 66 5.23 0.74 3.21
CA MET A 66 4.10 1.12 2.36
C MET A 66 4.45 1.02 0.86
N GLU A 67 5.60 1.55 0.45
CA GLU A 67 6.08 1.47 -0.93
C GLU A 67 6.29 0.02 -1.38
N LYS A 68 6.89 -0.81 -0.52
CA LYS A 68 7.04 -2.24 -0.79
C LYS A 68 5.70 -2.93 -1.01
N LEU A 69 4.72 -2.70 -0.13
CA LEU A 69 3.38 -3.27 -0.25
C LEU A 69 2.67 -2.80 -1.52
N GLN A 70 2.82 -1.52 -1.88
CA GLN A 70 2.27 -0.98 -3.13
C GLN A 70 2.89 -1.66 -4.36
N ALA A 71 4.21 -1.85 -4.37
CA ALA A 71 4.91 -2.54 -5.45
C ALA A 71 4.47 -4.02 -5.55
N GLU A 72 4.35 -4.73 -4.42
CA GLU A 72 3.86 -6.12 -4.38
C GLU A 72 2.42 -6.24 -4.88
N LEU A 73 1.54 -5.32 -4.49
CA LEU A 73 0.16 -5.26 -4.98
C LEU A 73 0.12 -5.05 -6.49
N LEU A 74 0.84 -4.05 -7.01
CA LEU A 74 0.88 -3.76 -8.45
C LEU A 74 1.44 -4.95 -9.25
N ALA A 75 2.48 -5.60 -8.74
CA ALA A 75 3.05 -6.79 -9.37
C ALA A 75 2.05 -7.95 -9.41
N GLY A 76 1.39 -8.24 -8.29
CA GLY A 76 0.38 -9.30 -8.19
C GLY A 76 -0.80 -9.06 -9.11
N VAL A 77 -1.34 -7.84 -9.11
CA VAL A 77 -2.44 -7.43 -9.98
C VAL A 77 -2.04 -7.56 -11.46
N THR A 78 -0.86 -7.08 -11.84
CA THR A 78 -0.38 -7.16 -13.22
C THR A 78 -0.26 -8.63 -13.67
N HIS A 79 0.25 -9.50 -12.80
CA HIS A 79 0.36 -10.93 -13.08
C HIS A 79 -1.02 -11.57 -13.29
N ASP A 80 -1.97 -11.26 -12.41
CA ASP A 80 -3.31 -11.84 -12.44
C ASP A 80 -4.15 -11.33 -13.62
N LEU A 81 -3.91 -10.10 -14.09
CA LEU A 81 -4.51 -9.55 -15.31
C LEU A 81 -3.87 -10.13 -16.59
N LYS A 82 -2.56 -10.43 -16.59
CA LYS A 82 -1.86 -10.95 -17.78
C LYS A 82 -2.42 -12.31 -18.23
N THR A 83 -2.77 -13.17 -17.28
CA THR A 83 -3.28 -14.52 -17.54
C THR A 83 -4.56 -14.52 -18.39
N PRO A 84 -5.67 -13.88 -17.98
CA PRO A 84 -6.89 -13.80 -18.78
C PRO A 84 -6.67 -13.06 -20.10
N VAL A 85 -5.86 -12.00 -20.14
CA VAL A 85 -5.52 -11.29 -21.39
C VAL A 85 -4.84 -12.20 -22.40
N THR A 86 -3.89 -13.02 -21.94
CA THR A 86 -3.19 -13.99 -22.81
C THR A 86 -4.16 -15.07 -23.31
N SER A 87 -5.04 -15.57 -22.43
CA SER A 87 -6.06 -16.56 -22.79
C SER A 87 -7.03 -16.03 -23.85
N ILE A 88 -7.62 -14.85 -23.61
CA ILE A 88 -8.51 -14.17 -24.56
C ILE A 88 -7.83 -14.00 -25.91
N SER A 89 -6.60 -13.49 -25.92
CA SER A 89 -5.86 -13.25 -27.16
C SER A 89 -5.62 -14.55 -27.94
N GLY A 90 -5.22 -15.63 -27.26
CA GLY A 90 -5.00 -16.93 -27.89
C GLY A 90 -6.28 -17.55 -28.46
N LEU A 91 -7.38 -17.48 -27.71
CA LEU A 91 -8.69 -18.01 -28.14
C LEU A 91 -9.24 -17.24 -29.35
N ILE A 92 -9.19 -15.91 -29.31
CA ILE A 92 -9.61 -15.05 -30.43
C ILE A 92 -8.71 -15.30 -31.65
N GLN A 93 -7.40 -15.44 -31.47
CA GLN A 93 -6.48 -15.73 -32.57
C GLN A 93 -6.78 -17.09 -33.22
N ALA A 94 -7.06 -18.13 -32.43
CA ALA A 94 -7.45 -19.45 -32.95
C ALA A 94 -8.76 -19.42 -33.77
N VAL A 95 -9.73 -18.60 -33.35
CA VAL A 95 -10.96 -18.38 -34.13
C VAL A 95 -10.67 -17.60 -35.41
N LYS A 96 -9.87 -16.52 -35.32
CA LYS A 96 -9.51 -15.66 -36.46
C LYS A 96 -8.72 -16.40 -37.54
N ASP A 97 -7.84 -17.31 -37.13
CA ASP A 97 -6.99 -18.09 -38.04
C ASP A 97 -7.68 -19.37 -38.55
N ASP A 98 -8.99 -19.52 -38.32
CA ASP A 98 -9.78 -20.68 -38.74
C ASP A 98 -9.26 -22.03 -38.17
N VAL A 99 -8.49 -21.99 -37.08
CA VAL A 99 -7.96 -23.18 -36.39
C VAL A 99 -9.09 -23.97 -35.73
N VAL A 100 -10.11 -23.27 -35.22
CA VAL A 100 -11.36 -23.85 -34.69
C VAL A 100 -12.57 -23.34 -35.48
N LYS A 101 -13.58 -24.19 -35.70
CA LYS A 101 -14.75 -23.88 -36.54
C LYS A 101 -16.05 -24.36 -35.92
N GLY A 102 -17.17 -23.82 -36.42
CA GLY A 102 -18.51 -24.23 -36.00
C GLY A 102 -18.72 -24.01 -34.50
N GLU A 103 -19.15 -25.06 -33.80
CA GLU A 103 -19.50 -24.96 -32.37
C GLU A 103 -18.28 -24.68 -31.48
N GLN A 104 -17.09 -25.19 -31.81
CA GLN A 104 -15.86 -24.89 -31.05
C GLN A 104 -15.47 -23.42 -31.13
N SER A 105 -15.73 -22.76 -32.27
CA SER A 105 -15.46 -21.33 -32.41
C SER A 105 -16.34 -20.50 -31.47
N LYS A 106 -17.62 -20.87 -31.33
CA LYS A 106 -18.53 -20.23 -30.37
C LYS A 106 -18.07 -20.47 -28.92
N GLU A 107 -17.69 -21.70 -28.58
CA GLU A 107 -17.16 -22.02 -27.25
C GLU A 107 -15.95 -21.16 -26.88
N PHE A 108 -15.01 -20.95 -27.82
CA PHE A 108 -13.82 -20.12 -27.60
C PHE A 108 -14.18 -18.64 -27.41
N LEU A 109 -15.16 -18.12 -28.15
CA LEU A 109 -15.68 -16.77 -27.96
C LEU A 109 -16.41 -16.63 -26.61
N ASP A 110 -17.17 -17.64 -26.18
CA ASP A 110 -17.85 -17.64 -24.88
C ASP A 110 -16.83 -17.66 -23.71
N ILE A 111 -15.76 -18.44 -23.82
CA ILE A 111 -14.66 -18.43 -22.84
C ILE A 111 -13.99 -17.04 -22.82
N SER A 112 -13.74 -16.44 -23.98
CA SER A 112 -13.14 -15.10 -24.08
C SER A 112 -14.03 -14.03 -23.44
N LEU A 113 -15.35 -14.11 -23.63
CA LEU A 113 -16.31 -13.23 -22.99
C LEU A 113 -16.28 -13.38 -21.46
N LYS A 114 -16.24 -14.61 -20.97
CA LYS A 114 -16.16 -14.90 -19.53
C LYS A 114 -14.88 -14.33 -18.89
N GLU A 115 -13.73 -14.46 -19.55
CA GLU A 115 -12.48 -13.87 -19.06
C GLU A 115 -12.52 -12.34 -19.10
N THR A 116 -13.22 -11.73 -20.07
CA THR A 116 -13.43 -10.28 -20.11
C THR A 116 -14.27 -9.80 -18.93
N GLN A 117 -15.34 -10.53 -18.57
CA GLN A 117 -16.14 -10.24 -17.38
C GLN A 117 -15.33 -10.39 -16.09
N ARG A 118 -14.46 -11.39 -16.02
CA ARG A 118 -13.54 -11.57 -14.88
C ARG A 118 -12.56 -10.41 -14.75
N LEU A 119 -11.97 -9.95 -15.86
CA LEU A 119 -11.12 -8.76 -15.89
C LEU A 119 -11.85 -7.51 -15.40
N GLN A 120 -13.11 -7.33 -15.81
CA GLN A 120 -13.94 -6.22 -15.33
C GLN A 120 -14.12 -6.26 -13.81
N GLY A 121 -14.41 -7.44 -13.24
CA GLY A 121 -14.51 -7.61 -11.78
C GLY A 121 -13.21 -7.27 -11.05
N MET A 122 -12.06 -7.71 -11.58
CA MET A 122 -10.75 -7.36 -11.01
C MET A 122 -10.50 -5.84 -11.03
N ILE A 123 -10.90 -5.15 -12.10
CA ILE A 123 -10.78 -3.69 -12.19
C ILE A 123 -11.67 -3.00 -11.16
N GLU A 124 -12.91 -3.46 -10.99
CA GLU A 124 -13.84 -2.93 -9.98
C GLU A 124 -13.28 -3.11 -8.55
N ASP A 125 -12.70 -4.28 -8.25
CA ASP A 125 -12.06 -4.54 -6.96
C ASP A 125 -10.89 -3.57 -6.69
N LEU A 126 -10.08 -3.27 -7.71
CA LEU A 126 -8.99 -2.28 -7.59
C LEU A 126 -9.47 -0.85 -7.39
N LEU A 127 -10.55 -0.47 -8.05
CA LEU A 127 -11.16 0.86 -7.87
C LEU A 127 -11.76 0.99 -6.46
N ASN A 128 -12.43 -0.06 -5.98
CA ASN A 128 -12.97 -0.11 -4.63
C ASN A 128 -11.86 -0.02 -3.57
N TYR A 129 -10.77 -0.77 -3.77
CA TYR A 129 -9.61 -0.70 -2.89
C TYR A 129 -9.00 0.71 -2.83
N ASN A 130 -8.77 1.35 -3.99
CA ASN A 130 -8.23 2.71 -4.02
C ASN A 130 -9.16 3.73 -3.34
N ALA A 131 -10.48 3.60 -3.53
CA ALA A 131 -11.45 4.46 -2.87
C ALA A 131 -11.44 4.31 -1.33
N ILE A 132 -11.25 3.09 -0.83
CA ILE A 132 -11.11 2.82 0.61
C ILE A 132 -9.79 3.41 1.13
N SER A 133 -8.68 3.12 0.45
CA SER A 133 -7.33 3.56 0.83
C SER A 133 -7.16 5.08 0.82
N ALA A 134 -7.83 5.79 -0.10
CA ALA A 134 -7.86 7.26 -0.14
C ALA A 134 -8.76 7.89 0.94
N GLY A 135 -9.37 7.11 1.84
CA GLY A 135 -10.30 7.61 2.86
C GLY A 135 -11.63 8.13 2.30
N ALA A 136 -11.94 7.86 1.03
CA ALA A 136 -13.13 8.37 0.35
C ALA A 136 -14.41 7.59 0.70
N PHE A 137 -14.29 6.44 1.39
CA PHE A 137 -15.45 5.67 1.82
C PHE A 137 -15.99 6.17 3.16
N LYS A 138 -17.01 7.05 3.13
CA LYS A 138 -17.87 7.28 4.29
C LYS A 138 -18.65 6.00 4.56
N ILE A 139 -18.21 5.19 5.52
CA ILE A 139 -19.00 4.06 6.02
C ILE A 139 -20.32 4.62 6.55
N ARG A 140 -21.38 4.53 5.75
CA ARG A 140 -22.74 4.75 6.22
C ARG A 140 -23.16 3.47 6.94
N VAL A 141 -22.78 3.37 8.22
CA VAL A 141 -23.23 2.28 9.10
C VAL A 141 -24.75 2.29 9.10
N GLN A 142 -25.37 1.41 8.32
CA GLN A 142 -26.80 1.20 8.39
C GLN A 142 -27.09 0.52 9.74
N LYS A 143 -27.91 1.21 10.53
CA LYS A 143 -28.27 0.92 11.92
C LYS A 143 -28.53 -0.57 12.12
N ARG A 144 -27.83 -1.19 13.09
CA ARG A 144 -27.96 -2.60 13.52
C ARG A 144 -29.40 -3.11 13.36
N ILE A 145 -29.59 -4.16 12.56
CA ILE A 145 -30.76 -5.02 12.72
C ILE A 145 -30.61 -5.69 14.09
N SER A 146 -31.44 -5.27 15.04
CA SER A 146 -31.49 -5.85 16.39
C SER A 146 -32.03 -7.27 16.29
N ILE A 147 -31.14 -8.27 16.42
CA ILE A 147 -31.51 -9.69 16.43
C ILE A 147 -32.10 -10.11 17.82
N TYR A 148 -32.39 -9.15 18.70
CA TYR A 148 -32.83 -9.43 20.08
C TYR A 148 -34.34 -9.69 20.24
N SER A 149 -35.18 -9.44 19.23
CA SER A 149 -36.64 -9.60 19.37
C SER A 149 -37.18 -10.98 18.96
N SER A 150 -36.40 -11.85 18.33
CA SER A 150 -36.92 -13.14 17.81
C SER A 150 -36.93 -14.30 18.82
N ARG A 151 -36.54 -14.08 20.09
CA ARG A 151 -36.53 -15.16 21.10
C ARG A 151 -37.66 -15.07 22.15
N LYS A 152 -38.44 -13.98 22.19
CA LYS A 152 -39.49 -13.79 23.20
C LYS A 152 -40.87 -14.37 22.82
N SER A 153 -41.07 -14.78 21.57
CA SER A 153 -42.32 -15.42 21.11
C SER A 153 -42.34 -16.95 21.24
N LEU A 154 -41.21 -17.60 21.55
CA LEU A 154 -41.12 -19.06 21.71
C LEU A 154 -41.26 -19.54 23.16
N ILE A 155 -41.37 -18.62 24.14
CA ILE A 155 -41.43 -18.97 25.58
C ILE A 155 -42.77 -18.55 26.22
N ALA A 156 -43.65 -17.84 25.49
CA ALA A 156 -44.97 -17.45 25.98
C ALA A 156 -46.11 -18.39 25.50
N GLY A 157 -45.75 -19.56 24.96
CA GLY A 157 -46.69 -20.57 24.45
C GLY A 157 -46.69 -21.88 25.25
N ARG A 158 -46.61 -21.79 26.59
CA ARG A 158 -46.96 -22.86 27.52
C ARG A 158 -47.84 -22.31 28.62
#